data_AF-A0A931VJI8-F1
#
_entry.id   AF-A0A931VJI8-F1
#
_cell.length_a   1.000
_cell.length_b   1.000
_cell.length_c   1.000
_cell.angle_alpha   90.00
_cell.angle_beta   90.00
_cell.angle_gamma   90.00
#
_symmetry.space_group_name_H-M   'P 1'
#
loop_
_entity.id
_entity.type
_entity.pdbx_description
1 polymer ?
#
loop_
_entity_poly.entity_id
_entity_poly.type
_entity_poly.pdbx_seq_one_letter_code
_entity_poly.pdbx_strand_id
1 'polypeptide(L)'
;MLNHELGKPTILMDLNESVKFEHWQNTKVVIHHNSDCPWTKGLDGVEMLLPVAHGEGRPLSLNGQAIYNIAATYGTYEGKTKYPVSPNGSHIAGVSNGLILGMMPHPERRVEKRQGGADGLIIFKNGIKAVK
;
A
#
# COMPACT_ATOMS: atom_id res chain seq x y z
N MET A 1 -7.65 22.20 -24.13
CA MET A 1 -7.76 20.84 -23.57
C MET A 1 -6.38 20.22 -23.64
N LEU A 2 -5.80 19.82 -22.52
CA LEU A 2 -4.50 19.16 -22.53
C LEU A 2 -4.68 17.74 -23.07
N ASN A 3 -4.25 17.52 -24.31
CA ASN A 3 -4.07 16.19 -24.89
C ASN A 3 -2.85 15.54 -24.21
N HIS A 4 -3.01 15.07 -22.98
CA HIS A 4 -2.04 14.15 -22.41
C HIS A 4 -2.44 12.75 -22.84
N GLU A 5 -1.58 12.08 -23.63
CA GLU A 5 -1.64 10.64 -23.75
C GLU A 5 -1.54 10.06 -22.34
N LEU A 6 -2.60 9.41 -21.88
CA LEU A 6 -2.56 8.64 -20.64
C LEU A 6 -1.48 7.57 -20.81
N GLY A 7 -0.55 7.49 -19.86
CA GLY A 7 0.49 6.46 -19.86
C GLY A 7 -0.13 5.05 -19.92
N LYS A 8 0.57 4.09 -20.53
CA LYS A 8 0.10 2.71 -20.58
C LYS A 8 0.06 2.10 -19.17
N PRO A 9 -1.05 1.49 -18.74
CA PRO A 9 -1.11 0.83 -17.44
C PRO A 9 -0.15 -0.37 -17.43
N THR A 10 0.63 -0.50 -16.37
CA THR A 10 1.58 -1.61 -16.16
C THR A 10 1.11 -2.59 -15.08
N ILE A 11 0.20 -2.15 -14.21
CA ILE A 11 -0.35 -2.92 -13.10
C ILE A 11 -1.87 -2.77 -13.13
N LEU A 12 -2.59 -3.86 -12.88
CA LEU A 12 -4.02 -3.84 -12.55
C LEU A 12 -4.27 -4.39 -11.15
N MET A 13 -5.43 -4.09 -10.59
CA MET A 13 -5.92 -4.72 -9.38
C MET A 13 -6.94 -5.79 -9.77
N ASP A 14 -6.74 -7.02 -9.30
CA ASP A 14 -7.57 -8.19 -9.60
C ASP A 14 -8.16 -8.76 -8.31
N LEU A 15 -9.10 -9.70 -8.47
CA LEU A 15 -9.72 -10.45 -7.38
C LEU A 15 -8.66 -10.98 -6.40
N ASN A 16 -8.96 -10.88 -5.11
CA ASN A 16 -8.18 -11.52 -4.06
C ASN A 16 -8.06 -13.03 -4.36
N GLU A 17 -6.95 -13.66 -3.96
CA GLU A 17 -6.80 -15.11 -4.09
C GLU A 17 -7.92 -15.90 -3.37
N SER A 18 -8.48 -15.33 -2.29
CA SER A 18 -9.61 -15.92 -1.56
C SER A 18 -10.94 -15.87 -2.31
N VAL A 19 -11.04 -15.08 -3.39
CA VAL A 19 -12.28 -14.78 -4.14
C VAL A 19 -13.39 -14.22 -3.22
N LYS A 20 -12.98 -13.53 -2.14
CA LYS A 20 -13.88 -12.93 -1.15
C LYS A 20 -13.52 -11.47 -0.92
N PHE A 21 -14.51 -10.72 -0.48
CA PHE A 21 -14.25 -9.42 0.13
C PHE A 21 -13.60 -9.62 1.50
N GLU A 22 -12.41 -9.05 1.68
CA GLU A 22 -11.67 -9.11 2.93
C GLU A 22 -11.80 -7.79 3.67
N HIS A 23 -12.22 -7.86 4.93
CA HIS A 23 -12.37 -6.70 5.81
C HIS A 23 -11.69 -6.95 7.15
N TRP A 24 -10.44 -6.51 7.29
CA TRP A 24 -9.67 -6.73 8.51
C TRP A 24 -9.31 -5.38 9.13
N GLN A 25 -9.45 -5.30 10.46
CA GLN A 25 -9.19 -4.06 11.19
C GLN A 25 -7.69 -3.84 11.42
N ASN A 26 -6.94 -4.90 11.71
CA ASN A 26 -5.54 -4.83 12.13
C ASN A 26 -4.66 -5.67 11.21
N THR A 27 -4.38 -5.16 10.01
CA THR A 27 -3.46 -5.80 9.08
C THR A 27 -2.07 -5.25 9.31
N LYS A 28 -1.10 -6.13 9.59
CA LYS A 28 0.30 -5.74 9.70
C LYS A 28 0.84 -5.38 8.32
N VAL A 29 1.36 -4.17 8.20
CA VAL A 29 1.99 -3.64 6.99
C VAL A 29 3.38 -3.13 7.37
N VAL A 30 4.38 -3.43 6.55
CA VAL A 30 5.74 -2.93 6.71
C VAL A 30 6.02 -1.94 5.59
N ILE A 31 6.45 -0.73 5.96
CA ILE A 31 6.76 0.32 5.00
C ILE A 31 8.19 0.16 4.48
N HIS A 32 8.38 0.38 3.18
CA HIS A 32 9.67 0.29 2.51
C HIS A 32 10.16 1.67 2.10
N HIS A 33 11.47 1.85 2.17
CA HIS A 33 12.14 2.99 1.59
C HIS A 33 12.03 2.94 0.07
N ASN A 34 11.33 3.92 -0.48
CA ASN A 34 11.50 4.30 -1.88
C ASN A 34 12.05 5.73 -1.85
N SER A 35 13.31 5.91 -2.28
CA SER A 35 14.15 7.09 -2.03
C SER A 35 13.47 8.43 -2.29
N ASP A 36 12.57 8.45 -3.27
CA ASP A 36 11.91 9.65 -3.75
C ASP A 36 10.45 9.80 -3.26
N CYS A 37 9.96 8.87 -2.44
CA CYS A 37 8.59 8.91 -1.94
C CYS A 37 8.46 9.82 -0.70
N PRO A 38 7.85 11.01 -0.83
CA PRO A 38 7.74 11.92 0.31
C PRO A 38 6.88 11.32 1.42
N TRP A 39 5.87 10.52 1.06
CA TRP A 39 4.91 9.91 1.98
C TRP A 39 5.55 8.90 2.94
N THR A 40 6.53 8.11 2.47
CA THR A 40 7.19 7.05 3.27
C THR A 40 8.55 7.47 3.84
N LYS A 41 8.92 8.75 3.71
CA LYS A 41 10.21 9.27 4.16
C LYS A 41 10.48 8.97 5.65
N GLY A 42 11.59 8.28 5.91
CA GLY A 42 12.02 7.92 7.26
C GLY A 42 11.17 6.83 7.94
N LEU A 43 10.34 6.11 7.17
CA LEU A 43 9.47 5.05 7.68
C LEU A 43 9.94 3.65 7.24
N ASP A 44 11.15 3.52 6.71
CA ASP A 44 11.68 2.23 6.29
C ASP A 44 11.71 1.22 7.44
N GLY A 45 11.17 0.03 7.22
CA GLY A 45 11.04 -1.03 8.22
C GLY A 45 9.99 -0.76 9.31
N VAL A 46 9.30 0.38 9.29
CA VAL A 46 8.24 0.66 10.26
C VAL A 46 7.07 -0.28 10.03
N GLU A 47 6.70 -1.03 11.07
CA GLU A 47 5.48 -1.81 11.09
C GLU A 47 4.28 -0.95 11.51
N MET A 48 3.16 -1.09 10.80
CA MET A 48 1.90 -0.41 11.07
C MET A 48 0.74 -1.40 11.10
N LEU A 49 -0.28 -1.12 11.91
CA LEU A 49 -1.54 -1.84 11.90
C LEU A 49 -2.61 -1.04 11.14
N LEU A 50 -2.83 -1.39 9.88
CA LEU A 50 -3.74 -0.67 8.99
C LEU A 50 -4.98 -1.51 8.67
N PRO A 51 -6.18 -0.89 8.58
CA PRO A 51 -7.36 -1.57 8.06
C PRO A 51 -7.23 -1.92 6.58
N VAL A 52 -7.91 -2.97 6.14
CA VAL A 52 -8.11 -3.33 4.72
C VAL A 52 -9.58 -3.62 4.47
N ALA A 53 -10.09 -3.26 3.29
CA ALA A 53 -11.49 -3.48 2.90
C ALA A 53 -11.61 -3.59 1.37
N HIS A 54 -11.32 -4.76 0.78
CA HIS A 54 -11.33 -4.94 -0.67
C HIS A 54 -11.66 -6.37 -1.11
N GLY A 55 -12.30 -6.51 -2.27
CA GLY A 55 -12.48 -7.79 -2.99
C GLY A 55 -11.51 -7.96 -4.17
N GLU A 56 -11.00 -6.84 -4.70
CA GLU A 56 -10.09 -6.75 -5.84
C GLU A 56 -8.80 -6.03 -5.43
N GLY A 57 -8.09 -6.59 -4.45
CA GLY A 57 -6.89 -5.97 -3.90
C GLY A 57 -5.59 -6.56 -4.40
N ARG A 58 -5.60 -7.56 -5.28
CA ARG A 58 -4.39 -8.28 -5.69
C ARG A 58 -3.74 -7.59 -6.89
N PRO A 59 -2.52 -7.02 -6.76
CA PRO A 59 -1.86 -6.42 -7.91
C PRO A 59 -1.36 -7.49 -8.88
N LEU A 60 -1.64 -7.30 -10.17
CA LEU A 60 -1.12 -8.11 -11.28
C LEU A 60 -0.35 -7.25 -12.27
N SER A 61 0.80 -7.78 -12.72
CA SER A 61 1.57 -7.16 -13.80
C SER A 61 0.96 -7.46 -15.16
N LEU A 62 0.72 -6.42 -15.96
CA LEU A 62 0.11 -6.54 -17.29
C LEU A 62 1.08 -6.99 -18.38
N ASN A 63 2.38 -6.79 -18.17
CA ASN A 63 3.42 -7.06 -19.17
C ASN A 63 4.38 -8.18 -18.74
N GLY A 64 4.02 -8.92 -17.68
CA GLY A 64 4.86 -9.99 -17.12
C GLY A 64 6.12 -9.50 -16.40
N GLN A 65 6.36 -8.19 -16.31
CA GLN A 65 7.49 -7.66 -15.55
C GLN A 65 7.19 -7.69 -14.06
N ALA A 66 8.23 -7.90 -13.24
CA ALA A 66 8.10 -7.75 -11.80
C ALA A 66 7.65 -6.32 -11.44
N ILE A 67 6.88 -6.19 -10.37
CA ILE A 67 6.49 -4.87 -9.83
C ILE A 67 7.67 -4.36 -8.98
N TYR A 68 8.46 -3.43 -9.52
CA TYR A 68 9.76 -3.01 -8.95
C TYR A 68 9.71 -1.77 -8.03
N ASN A 69 8.53 -1.36 -7.59
CA ASN A 69 8.31 -0.08 -6.91
C ASN A 69 7.51 -0.24 -5.61
N ILE A 70 7.81 -1.29 -4.85
CA ILE A 70 7.08 -1.65 -3.63
C ILE A 70 7.38 -0.62 -2.53
N ALA A 71 6.32 0.02 -2.02
CA ALA A 71 6.40 0.99 -0.93
C ALA A 71 5.89 0.42 0.40
N ALA A 72 5.16 -0.71 0.35
CA ALA A 72 4.64 -1.38 1.52
C ALA A 72 4.41 -2.87 1.24
N THR A 73 4.68 -3.73 2.22
CA THR A 73 4.39 -5.18 2.18
C THR A 73 3.47 -5.62 3.32
N TYR A 74 2.72 -6.69 3.11
CA TYR A 74 1.97 -7.35 4.17
C TYR A 74 2.87 -8.25 5.02
N GLY A 75 2.63 -8.26 6.33
CA GLY A 75 3.26 -9.19 7.26
C GLY A 75 4.65 -8.76 7.69
N THR A 76 5.69 -9.14 6.94
CA THR A 76 7.10 -8.84 7.27
C THR A 76 7.73 -7.95 6.20
N TYR A 77 8.96 -7.50 6.45
CA TYR A 77 9.73 -6.71 5.50
C TYR A 77 9.91 -7.44 4.17
N GLU A 78 10.28 -8.72 4.20
CA GLU A 78 10.40 -9.58 3.01
C GLU A 78 9.03 -9.86 2.34
N GLY A 79 7.94 -9.57 3.05
CA GLY A 79 6.59 -9.83 2.62
C GLY A 79 6.14 -11.27 2.85
N LYS A 80 4.85 -11.44 3.16
CA LYS A 80 4.21 -12.76 3.23
C LYS A 80 3.03 -12.81 2.29
N THR A 81 2.98 -13.82 1.43
CA THR A 81 1.92 -13.98 0.42
C THR A 81 0.76 -14.85 0.90
N LYS A 82 0.91 -15.59 2.01
CA LYS A 82 -0.09 -16.59 2.43
C LYS A 82 -1.16 -15.99 3.34
N TYR A 83 -2.41 -16.37 3.08
CA TYR A 83 -3.50 -16.24 4.03
C TYR A 83 -3.17 -16.97 5.35
N PRO A 84 -3.50 -16.44 6.54
CA PRO A 84 -4.25 -15.18 6.79
C PRO A 84 -3.34 -13.96 6.99
N VAL A 85 -2.09 -13.98 6.52
CA VAL A 85 -1.17 -12.84 6.70
C VAL A 85 -1.38 -11.78 5.64
N SER A 86 -1.58 -12.21 4.39
CA SER A 86 -2.00 -11.32 3.29
C SER A 86 -3.50 -11.50 3.01
N PRO A 87 -4.29 -10.41 2.93
CA PRO A 87 -5.70 -10.48 2.59
C PRO A 87 -5.94 -10.77 1.10
N ASN A 88 -5.05 -10.33 0.21
CA ASN A 88 -5.25 -10.44 -1.24
C ASN A 88 -4.47 -11.59 -1.89
N GLY A 89 -3.62 -12.32 -1.15
CA GLY A 89 -2.73 -13.36 -1.67
C GLY A 89 -1.43 -12.82 -2.29
N SER A 90 -1.22 -11.50 -2.28
CA SER A 90 0.03 -10.85 -2.66
C SER A 90 0.78 -10.38 -1.43
N HIS A 91 2.10 -10.29 -1.50
CA HIS A 91 2.89 -9.66 -0.44
C HIS A 91 2.88 -8.12 -0.57
N ILE A 92 2.46 -7.58 -1.71
CA ILE A 92 2.48 -6.14 -2.02
C ILE A 92 1.23 -5.48 -1.42
N ALA A 93 1.46 -4.53 -0.52
CA ALA A 93 0.41 -3.71 0.09
C ALA A 93 0.34 -2.30 -0.51
N GLY A 94 1.43 -1.83 -1.12
CA GLY A 94 1.49 -0.53 -1.78
C GLY A 94 2.68 -0.36 -2.69
N VAL A 95 2.56 0.56 -3.65
CA VAL A 95 3.58 0.91 -4.65
C VAL A 95 3.74 2.42 -4.76
N SER A 96 4.90 2.88 -5.20
CA SER A 96 5.14 4.31 -5.43
C SER A 96 6.02 4.58 -6.65
N ASN A 97 5.72 5.64 -7.40
CA ASN A 97 6.55 6.12 -8.50
C ASN A 97 7.43 7.33 -8.09
N GLY A 98 7.75 7.45 -6.80
CA GLY A 98 8.33 8.65 -6.23
C GLY A 98 7.22 9.55 -5.69
N LEU A 99 6.64 10.42 -6.51
CA LEU A 99 5.66 11.39 -6.00
C LEU A 99 4.32 10.77 -5.55
N ILE A 100 3.82 9.78 -6.30
CA ILE A 100 2.51 9.16 -6.06
C ILE A 100 2.72 7.87 -5.27
N LEU A 101 1.92 7.70 -4.21
CA LEU A 101 1.82 6.49 -3.41
C LEU A 101 0.43 5.88 -3.60
N GLY A 102 0.38 4.62 -4.04
CA GLY A 102 -0.84 3.81 -4.09
C GLY A 102 -0.78 2.70 -3.05
N MET A 103 -1.84 2.52 -2.27
CA MET A 103 -1.92 1.49 -1.22
C MET A 103 -3.31 0.86 -1.20
N MET A 104 -3.38 -0.42 -0.86
CA MET A 104 -4.64 -1.13 -0.55
C MET A 104 -5.05 -1.04 0.93
N PRO A 105 -4.12 -1.07 1.90
CA PRO A 105 -4.45 -0.68 3.27
C PRO A 105 -4.92 0.77 3.34
N HIS A 106 -5.76 1.06 4.33
CA HIS A 106 -6.42 2.35 4.53
C HIS A 106 -5.76 3.13 5.68
N PRO A 107 -4.60 3.79 5.48
CA PRO A 107 -3.96 4.60 6.53
C PRO A 107 -4.85 5.74 7.03
N GLU A 108 -5.75 6.26 6.20
CA GLU A 108 -6.72 7.30 6.57
C GLU A 108 -7.73 6.82 7.62
N ARG A 109 -7.97 5.51 7.70
CA ARG A 109 -8.83 4.88 8.72
C ARG A 109 -8.07 4.55 10.01
N ARG A 110 -6.82 4.99 10.14
CA ARG A 110 -5.95 4.76 11.31
C ARG A 110 -5.13 6.01 11.63
N VAL A 111 -5.75 7.19 11.63
CA VAL A 111 -5.08 8.48 11.91
C VAL A 111 -5.32 9.01 13.33
N GLU A 112 -6.25 8.42 14.07
CA GLU A 112 -6.54 8.84 15.45
C GLU A 112 -6.97 7.68 16.36
N LYS A 113 -6.77 7.85 17.67
CA LYS A 113 -7.05 6.81 18.67
C LYS A 113 -8.48 6.25 18.60
N ARG A 114 -9.48 7.09 18.27
CA ARG A 114 -10.89 6.67 18.18
C ARG A 114 -11.14 5.64 17.06
N GLN A 115 -10.29 5.61 16.05
CA GLN A 115 -10.33 4.61 14.98
C GLN A 115 -9.64 3.30 15.38
N GLY A 116 -9.08 3.23 16.59
CA GLY A 116 -8.32 2.10 17.15
C GLY A 116 -6.81 2.20 16.93
N GLY A 117 -6.27 3.39 16.64
CA GLY A 117 -4.83 3.63 16.47
C GLY A 117 -4.52 4.79 15.54
N ALA A 118 -3.29 5.29 15.56
CA ALA A 118 -2.88 6.48 14.80
C ALA A 118 -1.70 6.23 13.85
N ASP A 119 -1.39 4.96 13.56
CA ASP A 119 -0.23 4.55 12.77
C ASP A 119 -0.21 5.19 11.37
N GLY A 120 -1.38 5.36 10.75
CA GLY A 120 -1.50 5.98 9.42
C GLY A 120 -1.25 7.49 9.41
N LEU A 121 -1.33 8.18 10.55
CA LEU A 121 -1.19 9.64 10.62
C LEU A 121 0.16 10.14 10.10
N ILE A 122 1.22 9.37 10.33
CA ILE A 122 2.58 9.78 9.96
C ILE A 122 2.78 9.90 8.45
N ILE A 123 2.10 9.07 7.65
CA ILE A 123 2.12 9.11 6.18
C ILE A 123 1.62 10.48 5.68
N PHE A 124 0.54 10.99 6.25
CA PHE A 124 -0.03 12.29 5.87
C PHE A 124 0.81 13.46 6.39
N LYS A 125 1.37 13.36 7.61
CA LYS A 125 2.32 14.36 8.13
C LYS A 125 3.53 14.51 7.22
N ASN A 126 4.04 13.40 6.70
CA ASN A 126 5.13 13.36 5.72
C ASN A 126 4.76 14.07 4.41
N GLY A 127 3.60 13.76 3.83
CA GLY A 127 3.10 14.46 2.63
C GLY A 127 2.98 15.98 2.82
N ILE A 128 2.44 16.43 3.97
CA ILE A 128 2.35 17.86 4.30
C ILE A 128 3.74 18.49 4.46
N LYS A 129 4.69 17.79 5.07
CA LYS A 129 6.06 18.30 5.24
C LYS A 129 6.79 18.46 3.92
N ALA A 130 6.49 17.62 2.92
CA ALA A 130 7.16 17.64 1.63
C ALA A 130 6.76 18.81 0.72
N VAL A 131 5.61 19.45 1.00
CA VAL A 131 5.11 20.61 0.22
C VAL A 131 5.38 21.96 0.91
N LYS A 132 6.00 21.94 2.09
CA LYS A 132 6.43 23.14 2.84
C LYS A 132 7.89 23.44 2.55
#